data_AF-A0A2T0XYA4-F1
#
_entry.id   AF-A0A2T0XYA4-F1
#
_cell.length_a   1.000
_cell.length_b   1.000
_cell.length_c   1.000
_cell.angle_alpha   90.00
_cell.angle_beta   90.00
_cell.angle_gamma   90.00
#
_symmetry.space_group_name_H-M   'P 1'
#
loop_
_entity.id
_entity.type
_entity.pdbx_description
1 polymer ?
#
loop_
_entity_poly.entity_id
_entity_poly.type
_entity_poly.pdbx_seq_one_letter_code
_entity_poly.pdbx_strand_id
1 'polypeptide(L)'
;MSGQPGVDVPDHRGRTGLDQAGRTLDRNPDVVVRDVELTSQGWHVLRRTTFDQRRRDGRWSTLQRETYDRGDGATILLHDAARSSVLLTRQFRFPAYVNDHPDGMLIETAAGLLDDDDAETAIRREVTEELGVTVGPVTHVFTAYMSPGSVTEKVHFYAAPYSPADRTGPGGGVAAEGEDIEIVELSLGSALAMIDDGRIVDGKTIMLLQWWALTTS
;
A
#
# COMPACT_ATOMS: atom_id res chain seq x y z
N MET A 1 13.87 35.88 -7.11
CA MET A 1 13.94 34.65 -6.29
C MET A 1 13.18 33.60 -7.06
N SER A 2 13.77 32.44 -7.34
CA SER A 2 13.06 31.32 -7.96
C SER A 2 12.09 30.74 -6.92
N GLY A 3 10.82 30.54 -7.30
CA GLY A 3 9.82 29.92 -6.41
C GLY A 3 10.19 28.49 -6.03
N GLN A 4 9.68 28.00 -4.90
CA GLN A 4 9.93 26.64 -4.43
C GLN A 4 9.08 25.64 -5.24
N PRO A 5 9.67 24.63 -5.91
CA PRO A 5 8.86 23.67 -6.66
C PRO A 5 7.99 22.83 -5.73
N GLY A 6 6.77 22.51 -6.17
CA GLY A 6 5.75 21.88 -5.35
C GLY A 6 4.97 22.87 -4.46
N VAL A 7 5.45 24.10 -4.30
CA VAL A 7 4.81 25.17 -3.53
C VAL A 7 4.38 26.29 -4.47
N ASP A 8 5.33 27.14 -4.89
CA ASP A 8 5.09 28.32 -5.72
C ASP A 8 5.13 28.04 -7.21
N VAL A 9 5.88 27.01 -7.62
CA VAL A 9 6.04 26.57 -9.01
C VAL A 9 5.80 25.07 -9.11
N PRO A 10 5.38 24.53 -10.27
CA PRO A 10 5.13 23.11 -10.41
C PRO A 10 6.35 22.24 -10.10
N ASP A 11 6.14 21.11 -9.44
CA ASP A 11 7.15 20.06 -9.29
C ASP A 11 7.36 19.29 -10.61
N HIS A 12 8.24 18.28 -10.60
CA HIS A 12 8.50 17.42 -11.76
C HIS A 12 7.28 16.59 -12.21
N ARG A 13 6.20 16.55 -11.42
CA ARG A 13 4.91 15.93 -11.75
C ARG A 13 3.81 16.98 -12.01
N GLY A 14 4.17 18.26 -12.11
CA GLY A 14 3.23 19.35 -12.40
C GLY A 14 2.40 19.83 -11.20
N ARG A 15 2.70 19.40 -9.96
CA ARG A 15 1.91 19.73 -8.76
C ARG A 15 2.37 21.01 -8.08
N THR A 16 1.44 21.74 -7.48
CA THR A 16 1.67 22.93 -6.63
C THR A 16 0.84 22.87 -5.34
N GLY A 17 1.12 23.77 -4.39
CA GLY A 17 0.38 23.84 -3.12
C GLY A 17 0.53 22.59 -2.24
N LEU A 18 1.62 21.82 -2.39
CA LEU A 18 1.87 20.63 -1.59
C LEU A 18 2.04 20.96 -0.10
N ASP A 19 2.38 22.20 0.24
CA ASP A 19 2.47 22.76 1.59
C ASP A 19 1.10 23.19 2.17
N GLN A 20 0.00 22.99 1.46
CA GLN A 20 -1.36 23.32 1.94
C GLN A 20 -2.09 22.12 2.55
N ALA A 21 -1.49 20.92 2.49
CA ALA A 21 -2.10 19.68 2.94
C ALA A 21 -2.57 19.77 4.40
N GLY A 22 -3.89 19.69 4.60
CA GLY A 22 -4.50 19.69 5.92
C GLY A 22 -4.70 21.05 6.59
N ARG A 23 -4.21 22.16 6.00
CA ARG A 23 -4.28 23.52 6.62
C ARG A 23 -5.70 24.01 6.88
N THR A 24 -6.67 23.55 6.09
CA THR A 24 -8.08 23.97 6.17
C THR A 24 -8.97 22.97 6.92
N LEU A 25 -8.40 21.93 7.52
CA LEU A 25 -9.18 20.91 8.22
C LEU A 25 -9.69 21.43 9.56
N ASP A 26 -10.99 21.29 9.76
CA ASP A 26 -11.72 21.70 10.97
C ASP A 26 -12.57 20.56 11.59
N ARG A 27 -12.60 19.39 10.93
CA ARG A 27 -13.38 18.21 11.35
C ARG A 27 -13.02 17.62 12.72
N ASN A 28 -11.88 18.00 13.29
CA ASN A 28 -11.51 17.63 14.67
C ASN A 28 -11.25 18.93 15.45
N PRO A 29 -12.16 19.34 16.35
CA PRO A 29 -12.04 20.60 17.07
C PRO A 29 -10.86 20.65 18.06
N ASP A 30 -10.26 19.49 18.36
CA ASP A 30 -9.10 19.36 19.25
C ASP A 30 -7.76 19.38 18.47
N VAL A 31 -7.77 19.64 17.16
CA VAL A 31 -6.57 19.72 16.33
C VAL A 31 -6.61 20.96 15.43
N VAL A 32 -5.53 21.75 15.41
CA VAL A 32 -5.39 22.90 14.52
C VAL A 32 -4.05 22.84 13.81
N VAL A 33 -4.05 22.66 12.49
CA VAL A 33 -2.83 22.70 11.67
C VAL A 33 -2.35 24.14 11.57
N ARG A 34 -1.09 24.39 11.96
CA ARG A 34 -0.48 25.73 11.98
C ARG A 34 0.42 25.97 10.78
N ASP A 35 1.26 24.99 10.49
CA ASP A 35 2.22 25.07 9.41
C ASP A 35 2.49 23.70 8.80
N VAL A 36 2.85 23.70 7.53
CA VAL A 36 3.18 22.51 6.75
C VAL A 36 4.34 22.89 5.86
N GLU A 37 5.48 22.24 6.08
CA GLU A 37 6.70 22.45 5.34
C GLU A 37 6.96 21.24 4.42
N LEU A 38 7.28 21.50 3.16
CA LEU A 38 7.71 20.48 2.22
C LEU A 38 9.20 20.18 2.44
N THR A 39 9.52 19.02 3.02
CA THR A 39 10.91 18.61 3.29
C THR A 39 11.50 17.79 2.15
N SER A 40 10.67 17.10 1.35
CA SER A 40 11.08 16.45 0.10
C SER A 40 9.90 16.28 -0.86
N GLN A 41 10.18 16.29 -2.16
CA GLN A 41 9.23 16.07 -3.26
C GLN A 41 9.89 15.30 -4.41
N GLY A 42 10.70 14.30 -4.06
CA GLY A 42 11.29 13.38 -5.02
C GLY A 42 10.24 12.39 -5.52
N TRP A 43 10.50 11.10 -5.37
CA TRP A 43 9.53 10.07 -5.80
C TRP A 43 8.15 10.22 -5.15
N HIS A 44 8.11 10.61 -3.88
CA HIS A 44 6.89 10.89 -3.13
C HIS A 44 7.08 12.14 -2.28
N VAL A 45 6.03 12.58 -1.60
CA VAL A 45 6.03 13.86 -0.88
C VAL A 45 6.28 13.64 0.60
N LEU A 46 7.33 14.25 1.17
CA LEU A 46 7.58 14.28 2.60
C LEU A 46 7.26 15.67 3.14
N ARG A 47 6.42 15.72 4.18
CA ARG A 47 6.00 16.95 4.82
C ARG A 47 6.35 16.92 6.29
N ARG A 48 6.70 18.08 6.85
CA ARG A 48 6.78 18.33 8.28
C ARG A 48 5.63 19.26 8.67
N THR A 49 4.71 18.75 9.48
CA THR A 49 3.50 19.48 9.90
C THR A 49 3.62 19.88 11.36
N THR A 50 3.42 21.17 11.61
CA THR A 50 3.27 21.74 12.95
C THR A 50 1.79 21.98 13.23
N PHE A 51 1.28 21.43 14.33
CA PHE A 51 -0.13 21.54 14.70
C PHE A 51 -0.30 21.63 16.21
N ASP A 52 -1.36 22.29 16.65
CA ASP A 52 -1.78 22.27 18.05
C ASP A 52 -2.76 21.12 18.27
N GLN A 53 -2.58 20.38 19.35
CA GLN A 53 -3.50 19.35 19.79
C GLN A 53 -3.95 19.60 21.23
N ARG A 54 -5.26 19.53 21.46
CA ARG A 54 -5.83 19.54 22.80
C ARG A 54 -5.73 18.15 23.42
N ARG A 55 -5.08 18.07 24.57
CA ARG A 55 -4.93 16.83 25.34
C ARG A 55 -6.20 16.54 26.14
N ARG A 56 -6.30 15.32 26.66
CA ARG A 56 -7.44 14.88 27.50
C ARG A 56 -7.67 15.73 28.76
N ASP A 57 -6.63 16.39 29.26
CA ASP A 57 -6.70 17.31 30.41
C ASP A 57 -7.11 18.75 30.01
N GLY A 58 -7.47 18.96 28.75
CA GLY A 58 -7.90 20.22 28.20
C GLY A 58 -6.78 21.19 27.81
N ARG A 59 -5.51 20.88 28.12
CA ARG A 59 -4.36 21.72 27.73
C ARG A 59 -4.01 21.54 26.26
N TRP A 60 -3.61 22.64 25.63
CA TRP A 60 -3.08 22.62 24.28
C TRP A 60 -1.57 22.39 24.28
N SER A 61 -1.09 21.62 23.31
CA SER A 61 0.34 21.49 23.02
C SER A 61 0.59 21.54 21.53
N THR A 62 1.61 22.31 21.14
CA THR A 62 2.14 22.31 19.77
C THR A 62 3.01 21.08 19.57
N LEU A 63 2.75 20.35 18.49
CA LEU A 63 3.45 19.14 18.08
C LEU A 63 3.97 19.31 16.66
N GLN A 64 5.00 18.52 16.33
CA GLN A 64 5.55 18.42 15.00
C GLN A 64 5.65 16.95 14.58
N ARG A 65 5.21 16.63 13.36
CA ARG A 65 5.31 15.28 12.79
C ARG A 65 5.77 15.33 11.34
N GLU A 66 6.55 14.35 10.94
CA GLU A 66 6.81 14.10 9.53
C GLU A 66 5.84 13.06 9.00
N THR A 67 5.30 13.31 7.81
CA THR A 67 4.40 12.39 7.11
C THR A 67 4.88 12.19 5.69
N TYR A 68 5.10 10.92 5.33
CA TYR A 68 5.45 10.50 3.98
C TYR A 68 4.19 10.12 3.21
N ASP A 69 3.98 10.79 2.09
CA ASP A 69 2.79 10.70 1.26
C ASP A 69 3.12 10.07 -0.09
N ARG A 70 2.83 8.77 -0.16
CA ARG A 70 3.11 7.89 -1.29
C ARG A 70 1.87 7.56 -2.13
N GLY A 71 0.72 8.16 -1.82
CA GLY A 71 -0.58 7.77 -2.36
C GLY A 71 -1.19 6.59 -1.62
N ASP A 72 -2.44 6.29 -2.00
CA ASP A 72 -3.18 5.11 -1.56
C ASP A 72 -2.92 3.96 -2.55
N GLY A 73 -3.25 2.73 -2.15
CA GLY A 73 -3.06 1.54 -2.98
C GLY A 73 -4.18 0.52 -2.84
N ALA A 74 -4.09 -0.54 -3.62
CA ALA A 74 -4.98 -1.69 -3.54
C ALA A 74 -4.20 -3.00 -3.55
N THR A 75 -4.76 -4.05 -2.95
CA THR A 75 -4.17 -5.40 -2.92
C THR A 75 -5.24 -6.46 -2.96
N ILE A 76 -4.91 -7.66 -3.47
CA ILE A 76 -5.87 -8.75 -3.61
C ILE A 76 -5.25 -10.12 -3.33
N LEU A 77 -6.02 -10.96 -2.63
CA LEU A 77 -5.73 -12.38 -2.51
C LEU A 77 -6.53 -13.15 -3.55
N LEU A 78 -5.83 -13.81 -4.46
CA LEU A 78 -6.45 -14.82 -5.31
C LEU A 78 -6.41 -16.17 -4.61
N HIS A 79 -7.56 -16.81 -4.46
CA HIS A 79 -7.68 -18.11 -3.80
C HIS A 79 -8.44 -19.12 -4.65
N ASP A 80 -8.06 -20.40 -4.54
CA ASP A 80 -8.77 -21.54 -5.11
C ASP A 80 -9.31 -22.39 -3.96
N ALA A 81 -10.62 -22.32 -3.74
CA ALA A 81 -11.27 -23.03 -2.64
C ALA A 81 -11.22 -24.55 -2.80
N ALA A 82 -11.21 -25.07 -4.04
CA ALA A 82 -11.19 -26.51 -4.28
C ALA A 82 -9.81 -27.11 -4.02
N ARG A 83 -8.73 -26.37 -4.32
CA ARG A 83 -7.34 -26.79 -4.06
C ARG A 83 -6.80 -26.33 -2.70
N SER A 84 -7.55 -25.47 -2.00
CA SER A 84 -7.07 -24.77 -0.81
C SER A 84 -5.73 -24.09 -1.07
N SER A 85 -5.63 -23.36 -2.18
CA SER A 85 -4.41 -22.68 -2.61
C SER A 85 -4.60 -21.18 -2.82
N VAL A 86 -3.49 -20.45 -2.78
CA VAL A 86 -3.41 -19.02 -3.02
C VAL A 86 -2.36 -18.72 -4.08
N LEU A 87 -2.60 -17.68 -4.86
CA LEU A 87 -1.62 -17.13 -5.79
C LEU A 87 -1.06 -15.82 -5.23
N LEU A 88 0.26 -15.79 -5.07
CA LEU A 88 1.03 -14.70 -4.49
C LEU A 88 2.14 -14.28 -5.47
N THR A 89 2.77 -13.16 -5.19
CA THR A 89 3.96 -12.66 -5.87
C THR A 89 5.18 -12.81 -4.98
N ARG A 90 6.38 -12.79 -5.57
CA ARG A 90 7.64 -12.64 -4.85
C ARG A 90 8.56 -11.67 -5.59
N GLN A 91 8.97 -10.62 -4.91
CA GLN A 91 9.72 -9.52 -5.53
C GLN A 91 10.66 -8.82 -4.55
N PHE A 92 11.66 -8.11 -5.09
CA PHE A 92 12.64 -7.40 -4.27
C PHE A 92 12.06 -6.10 -3.69
N ARG A 93 12.20 -5.92 -2.38
CA ARG A 93 11.85 -4.68 -1.67
C ARG A 93 13.06 -4.10 -0.96
N PHE A 94 13.65 -3.06 -1.56
CA PHE A 94 14.82 -2.38 -1.00
C PHE A 94 14.62 -1.91 0.46
N PRO A 95 13.47 -1.33 0.87
CA PRO A 95 13.27 -0.91 2.27
C PRO A 95 13.36 -2.06 3.27
N ALA A 96 12.87 -3.25 2.91
CA ALA A 96 12.98 -4.43 3.76
C ALA A 96 14.43 -4.95 3.79
N TYR A 97 15.12 -4.94 2.64
CA TYR A 97 16.52 -5.36 2.55
C TYR A 97 17.45 -4.53 3.43
N VAL A 98 17.29 -3.20 3.44
CA VAL A 98 18.09 -2.33 4.32
C VAL A 98 17.66 -2.38 5.79
N ASN A 99 16.55 -3.06 6.08
CA ASN A 99 15.98 -3.26 7.41
C ASN A 99 15.92 -4.75 7.75
N ASP A 100 17.08 -5.42 7.64
CA ASP A 100 17.37 -6.76 8.14
C ASP A 100 16.66 -7.95 7.44
N HIS A 101 15.90 -7.75 6.35
CA HIS A 101 15.44 -8.89 5.54
C HIS A 101 16.63 -9.57 4.85
N PRO A 102 16.77 -10.91 4.91
CA PRO A 102 17.98 -11.61 4.49
C PRO A 102 18.40 -11.38 3.03
N ASP A 103 17.44 -11.26 2.11
CA ASP A 103 17.68 -11.07 0.67
C ASP A 103 16.78 -9.99 0.04
N GLY A 104 15.96 -9.30 0.85
CA GLY A 104 14.93 -8.38 0.37
C GLY A 104 13.79 -8.97 -0.46
N MET A 105 13.73 -10.29 -0.69
CA MET A 105 12.71 -10.92 -1.54
C MET A 105 11.46 -11.27 -0.72
N LEU A 106 10.44 -10.41 -0.78
CA LEU A 106 9.20 -10.61 -0.03
C LEU A 106 8.20 -11.41 -0.84
N ILE A 107 7.46 -12.30 -0.17
CA ILE A 107 6.26 -12.95 -0.71
C ILE A 107 5.05 -12.10 -0.33
N GLU A 108 4.27 -11.70 -1.33
CA GLU A 108 3.23 -10.69 -1.19
C GLU A 108 1.93 -11.10 -1.91
N THR A 109 0.79 -10.56 -1.51
CA THR A 109 -0.39 -10.46 -2.36
C THR A 109 -0.13 -9.46 -3.47
N ALA A 110 -0.72 -9.69 -4.65
CA ALA A 110 -0.65 -8.74 -5.75
C ALA A 110 -1.16 -7.36 -5.29
N ALA A 111 -0.45 -6.29 -5.64
CA ALA A 111 -0.72 -4.97 -5.11
C ALA A 111 -0.05 -3.85 -5.92
N GLY A 112 -0.70 -2.70 -5.96
CA GLY A 112 -0.13 -1.50 -6.57
C GLY A 112 -0.78 -0.20 -6.10
N LEU A 113 -0.25 0.91 -6.61
CA LEU A 113 -0.79 2.24 -6.36
C LEU A 113 -2.08 2.44 -7.15
N LEU A 114 -2.91 3.38 -6.70
CA LEU A 114 -4.15 3.70 -7.42
C LEU A 114 -3.90 4.45 -8.74
N ASP A 115 -2.86 5.29 -8.82
CA ASP A 115 -2.48 6.04 -10.03
C ASP A 115 -3.66 6.71 -10.77
N ASP A 116 -4.47 7.45 -10.01
CA ASP A 116 -5.69 8.16 -10.45
C ASP A 116 -6.92 7.27 -10.76
N ASP A 117 -6.79 5.94 -10.73
CA ASP A 117 -7.90 5.01 -10.82
C ASP A 117 -8.65 4.86 -9.47
N ASP A 118 -9.86 4.30 -9.52
CA ASP A 118 -10.49 3.75 -8.33
C ASP A 118 -9.83 2.42 -7.91
N ALA A 119 -10.00 2.05 -6.65
CA ALA A 119 -9.32 0.88 -6.06
C ALA A 119 -9.64 -0.46 -6.74
N GLU A 120 -10.84 -0.64 -7.30
CA GLU A 120 -11.16 -1.88 -8.00
C GLU A 120 -10.54 -1.89 -9.40
N THR A 121 -10.59 -0.77 -10.11
CA THR A 121 -9.94 -0.65 -11.42
C THR A 121 -8.43 -0.87 -11.33
N ALA A 122 -7.77 -0.21 -10.37
CA ALA A 122 -6.34 -0.35 -10.13
C ALA A 122 -5.97 -1.82 -9.84
N ILE A 123 -6.66 -2.49 -8.90
CA ILE A 123 -6.26 -3.85 -8.53
C ILE A 123 -6.48 -4.88 -9.65
N ARG A 124 -7.46 -4.68 -10.53
CA ARG A 124 -7.67 -5.53 -11.71
C ARG A 124 -6.53 -5.40 -12.71
N ARG A 125 -6.04 -4.17 -12.91
CA ARG A 125 -4.85 -3.89 -13.74
C ARG A 125 -3.63 -4.61 -13.16
N GLU A 126 -3.35 -4.38 -11.88
CA GLU A 126 -2.19 -4.99 -11.18
C GLU A 126 -2.20 -6.52 -11.25
N VAL A 127 -3.34 -7.18 -11.03
CA VAL A 127 -3.39 -8.65 -11.13
C VAL A 127 -3.07 -9.15 -12.55
N THR A 128 -3.51 -8.40 -13.57
CA THR A 128 -3.22 -8.76 -14.95
C THR A 128 -1.71 -8.62 -15.23
N GLU A 129 -1.08 -7.56 -14.72
CA GLU A 129 0.33 -7.25 -14.92
C GLU A 129 1.25 -8.18 -14.10
N GLU A 130 1.00 -8.31 -12.79
CA GLU A 130 1.86 -9.08 -11.88
C GLU A 130 1.64 -10.60 -12.00
N LEU A 131 0.39 -11.06 -12.13
CA LEU A 131 0.04 -12.49 -12.06
C LEU A 131 -0.40 -13.10 -13.40
N GLY A 132 -0.67 -12.27 -14.41
CA GLY A 132 -1.19 -12.73 -15.69
C GLY A 132 -2.61 -13.28 -15.61
N VAL A 133 -3.37 -12.89 -14.59
CA VAL A 133 -4.73 -13.41 -14.33
C VAL A 133 -5.79 -12.39 -14.69
N THR A 134 -6.81 -12.81 -15.44
CA THR A 134 -8.02 -12.01 -15.63
C THR A 134 -9.04 -12.39 -14.56
N VAL A 135 -9.23 -11.54 -13.55
CA VAL A 135 -10.15 -11.83 -12.45
C VAL A 135 -11.61 -11.55 -12.82
N GLY A 136 -12.51 -12.43 -12.36
CA GLY A 136 -13.95 -12.24 -12.42
C GLY A 136 -14.46 -11.24 -11.36
N PRO A 137 -15.60 -11.52 -10.69
CA PRO A 137 -16.05 -10.72 -9.56
C PRO A 137 -15.01 -10.68 -8.43
N VAL A 138 -14.73 -9.49 -7.91
CA VAL A 138 -13.85 -9.28 -6.75
C VAL A 138 -14.70 -8.88 -5.54
N THR A 139 -14.25 -9.28 -4.35
CA THR A 139 -14.89 -8.92 -3.08
C THR A 139 -14.02 -7.89 -2.37
N HIS A 140 -14.55 -6.71 -2.08
CA HIS A 140 -13.89 -5.79 -1.14
C HIS A 140 -13.99 -6.36 0.27
N VAL A 141 -12.84 -6.52 0.92
CA VAL A 141 -12.71 -7.16 2.23
C VAL A 141 -12.74 -6.09 3.33
N PHE A 142 -11.84 -5.12 3.24
CA PHE A 142 -11.78 -3.95 4.11
C PHE A 142 -10.82 -2.91 3.53
N THR A 143 -10.65 -1.80 4.24
CA THR A 143 -9.66 -0.78 3.93
C THR A 143 -8.92 -0.41 5.22
N ALA A 144 -7.59 -0.32 5.15
CA ALA A 144 -6.76 -0.09 6.35
C ALA A 144 -5.65 0.93 6.08
N TYR A 145 -5.31 1.72 7.10
CA TYR A 145 -4.06 2.47 7.13
C TYR A 145 -2.93 1.55 7.57
N MET A 146 -1.86 1.46 6.78
CA MET A 146 -0.80 0.47 7.02
C MET A 146 0.23 0.93 8.06
N SER A 147 0.56 2.23 8.07
CA SER A 147 1.51 2.81 9.03
C SER A 147 1.13 4.24 9.44
N PRO A 148 -0.01 4.44 10.13
CA PRO A 148 -0.61 5.75 10.37
C PRO A 148 0.19 6.67 11.31
N GLY A 149 1.34 6.20 11.84
CA GLY A 149 2.23 7.03 12.64
C GLY A 149 3.00 8.07 11.81
N SER A 150 3.31 7.75 10.55
CA SER A 150 4.16 8.58 9.69
C SER A 150 3.93 8.41 8.18
N VAL A 151 3.02 7.53 7.74
CA VAL A 151 2.71 7.30 6.33
C VAL A 151 1.21 7.53 6.11
N THR A 152 0.85 8.24 5.05
CA THR A 152 -0.56 8.57 4.73
C THR A 152 -1.31 7.38 4.14
N GLU A 153 -0.59 6.43 3.56
CA GLU A 153 -1.09 5.31 2.76
C GLU A 153 -2.23 4.56 3.42
N LYS A 154 -3.32 4.49 2.67
CA LYS A 154 -4.45 3.60 2.90
C LYS A 154 -4.49 2.55 1.79
N VAL A 155 -4.63 1.29 2.18
CA VAL A 155 -4.71 0.16 1.25
C VAL A 155 -6.14 -0.40 1.24
N HIS A 156 -6.66 -0.59 0.04
CA HIS A 156 -7.94 -1.24 -0.23
C HIS A 156 -7.71 -2.74 -0.48
N PHE A 157 -8.35 -3.59 0.32
CA PHE A 157 -8.12 -5.02 0.30
C PHE A 157 -9.25 -5.74 -0.42
N TYR A 158 -8.86 -6.63 -1.33
CA TYR A 158 -9.78 -7.44 -2.11
C TYR A 158 -9.46 -8.93 -1.97
N ALA A 159 -10.42 -9.76 -2.34
CA ALA A 159 -10.23 -11.18 -2.58
C ALA A 159 -11.02 -11.61 -3.81
N ALA A 160 -10.51 -12.61 -4.53
CA ALA A 160 -11.24 -13.20 -5.64
C ALA A 160 -10.95 -14.69 -5.78
N PRO A 161 -11.96 -15.50 -6.16
CA PRO A 161 -11.71 -16.85 -6.60
C PRO A 161 -10.86 -16.82 -7.88
N TYR A 162 -9.92 -17.75 -8.00
CA TYR A 162 -9.25 -18.03 -9.26
C TYR A 162 -9.11 -19.53 -9.48
N SER A 163 -8.87 -19.89 -10.73
CA SER A 163 -8.43 -21.19 -11.18
C SER A 163 -7.19 -21.05 -12.06
N PRO A 164 -6.40 -22.12 -12.27
CA PRO A 164 -5.26 -22.05 -13.19
C PRO A 164 -5.64 -21.68 -14.64
N ALA A 165 -6.91 -21.89 -15.04
CA ALA A 165 -7.40 -21.52 -16.37
C ALA A 165 -7.54 -20.01 -16.56
N ASP A 166 -7.59 -19.23 -15.48
CA ASP A 166 -7.72 -17.77 -15.52
C ASP A 166 -6.37 -17.07 -15.77
N ARG A 167 -5.26 -17.84 -15.76
CA ARG A 167 -3.92 -17.37 -16.12
C ARG A 167 -3.80 -17.26 -17.65
N THR A 168 -4.21 -16.12 -18.17
CA THR A 168 -4.25 -15.82 -19.60
C THR A 168 -3.00 -15.11 -20.12
N GLY A 169 -2.14 -14.63 -19.22
CA GLY A 169 -0.90 -13.91 -19.55
C GLY A 169 0.33 -14.47 -18.83
N PRO A 170 1.53 -13.98 -19.18
CA PRO A 170 2.77 -14.41 -18.54
C PRO A 170 2.88 -13.94 -17.07
N GLY A 171 2.26 -12.80 -16.73
CA GLY A 171 2.52 -12.07 -15.50
C GLY A 171 3.97 -11.59 -15.42
N GLY A 172 4.44 -11.31 -14.21
CA GLY A 172 5.82 -10.91 -13.94
C GLY A 172 6.07 -9.40 -13.83
N GLY A 173 5.02 -8.59 -13.92
CA GLY A 173 5.09 -7.14 -13.81
C GLY A 173 5.54 -6.44 -15.09
N VAL A 174 5.82 -5.15 -14.99
CA VAL A 174 6.21 -4.28 -16.09
C VAL A 174 7.71 -4.01 -16.06
N ALA A 175 8.47 -4.69 -16.94
CA ALA A 175 9.93 -4.55 -17.01
C ALA A 175 10.41 -3.10 -17.27
N ALA A 176 9.62 -2.29 -17.97
CA ALA A 176 9.94 -0.87 -18.21
C ALA A 176 9.88 -0.02 -16.92
N GLU A 177 9.17 -0.49 -15.91
CA GLU A 177 9.04 0.12 -14.58
C GLU A 177 10.05 -0.45 -13.58
N GLY A 178 10.91 -1.36 -14.04
CA GLY A 178 11.93 -2.01 -13.22
C GLY A 178 11.40 -3.17 -12.39
N GLU A 179 10.21 -3.67 -12.70
CA GLU A 179 9.61 -4.82 -12.02
C GLU A 179 10.19 -6.14 -12.52
N ASP A 180 10.41 -7.06 -11.59
CA ASP A 180 10.81 -8.45 -11.81
C ASP A 180 10.12 -9.30 -10.74
N ILE A 181 8.97 -9.87 -11.10
CA ILE A 181 8.04 -10.50 -10.16
C ILE A 181 7.94 -12.00 -10.42
N GLU A 182 8.27 -12.80 -9.40
CA GLU A 182 8.04 -14.24 -9.40
C GLU A 182 6.59 -14.54 -9.00
N ILE A 183 5.92 -15.43 -9.72
CA ILE A 183 4.58 -15.91 -9.35
C ILE A 183 4.72 -17.15 -8.45
N VAL A 184 4.14 -17.09 -7.26
CA VAL A 184 4.26 -18.14 -6.24
C VAL A 184 2.87 -18.68 -5.89
N GLU A 185 2.63 -19.97 -6.15
CA GLU A 185 1.38 -20.64 -5.78
C GLU A 185 1.63 -21.57 -4.58
N LEU A 186 0.86 -21.39 -3.52
CA LEU A 186 1.02 -22.14 -2.26
C LEU A 186 -0.31 -22.71 -1.79
N SER A 187 -0.27 -23.80 -1.03
CA SER A 187 -1.44 -24.18 -0.21
C SER A 187 -1.65 -23.15 0.91
N LEU A 188 -2.89 -22.98 1.37
CA LEU A 188 -3.19 -22.12 2.52
C LEU A 188 -2.35 -22.50 3.73
N GLY A 189 -2.29 -23.80 4.04
CA GLY A 189 -1.54 -24.30 5.18
C GLY A 189 -0.05 -23.99 5.09
N SER A 190 0.54 -24.10 3.90
CA SER A 190 1.93 -23.69 3.66
C SER A 190 2.14 -22.20 3.85
N ALA A 191 1.25 -21.36 3.30
CA ALA A 191 1.35 -19.92 3.45
C ALA A 191 1.23 -19.49 4.92
N LEU A 192 0.30 -20.09 5.69
CA LEU A 192 0.18 -19.82 7.13
C LEU A 192 1.42 -20.27 7.91
N ALA A 193 1.98 -21.45 7.62
CA ALA A 193 3.22 -21.90 8.25
C ALA A 193 4.41 -20.99 7.92
N MET A 194 4.41 -20.36 6.73
CA MET A 194 5.43 -19.38 6.35
C MET A 194 5.28 -18.05 7.09
N ILE A 195 4.08 -17.69 7.55
CA ILE A 195 3.91 -16.56 8.48
C ILE A 195 4.54 -16.91 9.83
N ASP A 196 4.25 -18.11 10.35
CA ASP A 196 4.73 -18.56 11.66
C ASP A 196 6.27 -18.61 11.75
N ASP A 197 6.95 -19.00 10.68
CA ASP A 197 8.42 -19.09 10.65
C ASP A 197 9.13 -17.88 10.02
N GLY A 198 8.38 -16.82 9.67
CA GLY A 198 8.94 -15.55 9.20
C GLY A 198 9.39 -15.54 7.73
N ARG A 199 8.98 -16.51 6.91
CA ARG A 199 9.17 -16.46 5.45
C ARG A 199 8.15 -15.57 4.73
N ILE A 200 6.99 -15.34 5.32
CA ILE A 200 6.03 -14.29 4.93
C ILE A 200 5.98 -13.27 6.05
N VAL A 201 6.47 -12.06 5.76
CA VAL A 201 6.58 -10.94 6.73
C VAL A 201 5.94 -9.65 6.21
N ASP A 202 5.13 -9.74 5.16
CA ASP A 202 4.40 -8.61 4.61
C ASP A 202 3.01 -8.47 5.25
N GLY A 203 2.73 -7.30 5.81
CA GLY A 203 1.54 -7.05 6.62
C GLY A 203 0.23 -7.26 5.86
N LYS A 204 0.11 -6.72 4.64
CA LYS A 204 -1.12 -6.85 3.83
C LYS A 204 -1.40 -8.31 3.44
N THR A 205 -0.34 -9.07 3.16
CA THR A 205 -0.40 -10.50 2.84
C THR A 205 -0.84 -11.33 4.04
N ILE A 206 -0.23 -11.09 5.20
CA ILE A 206 -0.62 -11.74 6.46
C ILE A 206 -2.11 -11.50 6.74
N MET A 207 -2.57 -10.25 6.62
CA MET A 207 -3.96 -9.87 6.87
C MET A 207 -4.94 -10.63 5.96
N LEU A 208 -4.65 -10.75 4.67
CA LEU A 208 -5.54 -11.45 3.73
C LEU A 208 -5.52 -12.96 3.90
N LEU A 209 -4.34 -13.56 4.14
CA LEU A 209 -4.23 -15.00 4.42
C LEU A 209 -5.00 -15.38 5.69
N GLN A 210 -4.87 -14.57 6.75
CA GLN A 210 -5.62 -14.76 7.99
C GLN A 210 -7.12 -14.55 7.79
N TRP A 211 -7.53 -13.51 7.04
CA TRP A 211 -8.94 -13.31 6.70
C TRP A 211 -9.53 -14.53 5.98
N TRP A 212 -8.82 -15.08 4.99
CA TRP A 212 -9.33 -16.22 4.22
C TRP A 212 -9.41 -17.49 5.09
N ALA A 213 -8.41 -17.74 5.94
CA ALA A 213 -8.43 -18.84 6.90
C ALA A 213 -9.62 -18.76 7.87
N LEU A 214 -9.95 -17.56 8.35
CA LEU A 214 -11.06 -17.31 9.27
C LEU A 214 -12.44 -17.40 8.62
N THR A 215 -12.53 -17.18 7.31
CA THR A 215 -13.81 -17.15 6.57
C THR A 215 -14.12 -18.45 5.83
N THR A 216 -13.15 -19.37 5.75
CA THR A 216 -13.28 -20.67 5.05
C THR A 216 -13.30 -21.87 6.02
N SER A 217 -13.39 -21.61 7.33
CA SER A 217 -13.51 -22.63 8.38
C SER A 217 -14.97 -23.07 8.60
#